data_AF-A0A357T415-F1
#
_entry.id   AF-A0A357T415-F1
#
_cell.length_a   1.000
_cell.length_b   1.000
_cell.length_c   1.000
_cell.angle_alpha   90.00
_cell.angle_beta   90.00
_cell.angle_gamma   90.00
#
_symmetry.space_group_name_H-M   'P 1'
#
loop_
_entity.id
_entity.type
_entity.pdbx_description
1 polymer ?
#
loop_
_entity_poly.entity_id
_entity_poly.type
_entity_poly.pdbx_seq_one_letter_code
_entity_poly.pdbx_strand_id
1 'polypeptide(L)'
;MLSIFREGFIKDLLVWFLLSILLASLCAAGAGMVADRYFSRTVEGLIGDVGEYDLLFQVRTDLKEVAVSRLRQIIQEKAPGSTLKIGVSVAGKTAVFVGLAPKYRVKEVYTNLDYYFRDIPGSGNFSLMTEPRVTLSALPRGVLDLFIREAERIAGVRFAFQDGSNIAVLLEKEANIKKVTKALGGLLESYRLLEVRFQADRPEP
;
A
#
# COMPACT_ATOMS: atom_id res chain seq x y z
N MET A 1 60.36 -30.93 3.38
CA MET A 1 59.02 -30.35 3.17
C MET A 1 58.75 -29.99 1.70
N LEU A 2 59.26 -30.74 0.71
CA LEU A 2 59.06 -30.44 -0.73
C LEU A 2 58.76 -31.71 -1.55
N SER A 3 58.15 -32.73 -0.94
CA SER A 3 57.74 -33.97 -1.63
C SER A 3 56.27 -33.98 -2.08
N ILE A 4 55.53 -32.89 -1.83
CA ILE A 4 54.09 -32.77 -2.20
C ILE A 4 53.91 -32.33 -3.67
N PHE A 5 54.99 -31.86 -4.32
CA PHE A 5 55.04 -31.44 -5.72
C PHE A 5 55.29 -32.61 -6.71
N ARG A 6 54.81 -33.82 -6.40
CA ARG A 6 54.90 -34.95 -7.32
C ARG A 6 53.68 -34.93 -8.25
N GLU A 7 53.93 -35.05 -9.55
CA GLU A 7 53.12 -34.66 -10.74
C GLU A 7 51.63 -35.11 -10.82
N GLY A 8 51.08 -35.76 -9.79
CA GLY A 8 49.66 -36.10 -9.69
C GLY A 8 48.89 -35.33 -8.61
N PHE A 9 49.54 -34.94 -7.50
CA PHE A 9 48.82 -34.45 -6.31
C PHE A 9 48.16 -33.07 -6.52
N ILE A 10 48.87 -32.13 -7.15
CA ILE A 10 48.33 -30.79 -7.42
C ILE A 10 47.21 -30.85 -8.47
N LYS A 11 47.34 -31.73 -9.46
CA LYS A 11 46.32 -31.93 -10.49
C LYS A 11 45.04 -32.51 -9.89
N ASP A 12 45.17 -33.51 -9.02
CA ASP A 12 44.03 -34.11 -8.32
C ASP A 12 43.36 -33.10 -7.36
N LEU A 13 44.16 -32.36 -6.58
CA LEU A 13 43.66 -31.28 -5.72
C LEU A 13 42.90 -30.20 -6.50
N LEU A 14 43.42 -29.78 -7.66
CA LEU A 14 42.76 -28.82 -8.54
C LEU A 14 41.44 -29.37 -9.09
N VAL A 15 41.41 -30.64 -9.50
CA VAL A 15 40.19 -31.29 -10.00
C VAL A 15 39.13 -31.35 -8.92
N TRP A 16 39.48 -31.80 -7.71
CA TRP A 16 38.55 -31.84 -6.57
C TRP A 16 38.06 -30.46 -6.16
N PHE A 17 38.94 -29.45 -6.19
CA PHE A 17 38.58 -28.07 -5.90
C PHE A 17 37.57 -27.53 -6.93
N LEU A 18 37.84 -27.71 -8.23
CA LEU A 18 36.91 -27.31 -9.30
C LEU A 18 35.57 -28.05 -9.20
N LEU A 19 35.61 -29.36 -8.92
CA LEU A 19 34.41 -30.18 -8.75
C LEU A 19 33.57 -29.68 -7.56
N SER A 20 34.22 -29.31 -6.46
CA SER A 20 33.54 -28.77 -5.27
C SER A 20 32.87 -27.43 -5.55
N ILE A 21 33.51 -26.54 -6.31
CA ILE A 21 32.94 -25.25 -6.72
C ILE A 21 31.74 -25.47 -7.64
N LEU A 22 31.85 -26.40 -8.59
CA LEU A 22 30.76 -26.75 -9.49
C LEU A 22 29.55 -27.30 -8.72
N LEU A 23 29.77 -28.24 -7.79
CA LEU A 23 28.69 -28.77 -6.95
C LEU A 23 28.06 -27.69 -6.07
N ALA A 24 28.88 -26.86 -5.42
CA ALA A 24 28.39 -25.76 -4.58
C ALA A 24 27.57 -24.75 -5.40
N SER A 25 28.03 -24.40 -6.59
CA SER A 25 27.33 -23.50 -7.50
C SER A 25 26.02 -24.12 -8.00
N LEU A 26 25.99 -25.42 -8.29
CA LEU A 26 24.77 -26.11 -8.72
C LEU A 26 23.74 -26.18 -7.59
N CYS A 27 24.17 -26.49 -6.37
CA CYS A 27 23.33 -26.47 -5.18
C CYS A 27 22.80 -25.06 -4.87
N ALA A 28 23.66 -24.04 -4.96
CA ALA A 28 23.27 -22.64 -4.75
C ALA A 28 22.27 -22.16 -5.82
N ALA A 29 22.49 -22.50 -7.09
CA ALA A 29 21.57 -22.19 -8.18
C ALA A 29 20.22 -22.90 -8.01
N GLY A 30 20.22 -24.17 -7.60
CA GLY A 30 19.01 -24.91 -7.30
C GLY A 30 18.22 -24.31 -6.13
N ALA A 31 18.91 -23.99 -5.03
CA ALA A 31 18.29 -23.34 -3.87
C ALA A 31 17.74 -21.94 -4.22
N GLY A 32 18.48 -21.16 -5.00
CA GLY A 32 18.04 -19.85 -5.50
C GLY A 32 16.78 -19.96 -6.37
N MET A 33 16.76 -20.90 -7.32
CA MET A 33 15.60 -21.11 -8.19
C MET A 33 14.34 -21.53 -7.41
N VAL A 34 14.51 -22.36 -6.37
CA VAL A 34 13.40 -22.75 -5.49
C VAL A 34 12.92 -21.56 -4.66
N ALA A 35 13.84 -20.79 -4.08
CA ALA A 35 13.52 -19.58 -3.33
C ALA A 35 12.77 -18.56 -4.21
N ASP A 36 13.30 -18.23 -5.38
CA ASP A 36 12.70 -17.28 -6.32
C ASP A 36 11.30 -17.71 -6.77
N ARG A 37 11.10 -19.01 -7.01
CA ARG A 37 9.77 -19.53 -7.38
C ARG A 37 8.78 -19.49 -6.22
N TYR A 38 9.25 -19.74 -5.00
CA TYR A 38 8.42 -19.64 -3.79
C TYR A 38 8.03 -18.17 -3.52
N PHE A 39 8.99 -17.24 -3.56
CA PHE A 39 8.73 -15.82 -3.36
C PHE A 39 7.89 -15.21 -4.48
N SER A 40 8.18 -15.49 -5.75
CA SER A 40 7.38 -14.96 -6.88
C SER A 40 5.91 -15.36 -6.78
N ARG A 41 5.61 -16.63 -6.49
CA ARG A 41 4.23 -17.11 -6.31
C ARG A 41 3.55 -16.49 -5.08
N THR A 42 4.31 -16.26 -4.02
CA THR A 42 3.81 -15.60 -2.80
C THR A 42 3.49 -14.13 -3.10
N VAL A 43 4.34 -13.44 -3.86
CA VAL A 43 4.20 -12.02 -4.22
C VAL A 43 3.06 -11.78 -5.24
N GLU A 44 2.90 -12.62 -6.26
CA GLU A 44 1.77 -12.55 -7.21
C GLU A 44 0.42 -12.74 -6.49
N GLY A 45 0.37 -13.62 -5.49
CA GLY A 45 -0.82 -13.80 -4.65
C GLY A 45 -1.04 -12.70 -3.61
N LEU A 46 -0.02 -11.86 -3.36
CA LEU A 46 -0.01 -10.81 -2.34
C LEU A 46 -0.39 -9.43 -2.87
N ILE A 47 -0.11 -9.09 -4.13
CA ILE A 47 -0.18 -7.70 -4.59
C ILE A 47 -1.34 -7.47 -5.56
N GLY A 48 -1.75 -8.48 -6.34
CA GLY A 48 -2.67 -8.23 -7.46
C GLY A 48 -2.02 -7.37 -8.53
N ASP A 49 -2.71 -7.12 -9.64
CA ASP A 49 -2.23 -6.15 -10.62
C ASP A 49 -2.35 -4.72 -10.06
N VAL A 50 -1.42 -3.84 -10.43
CA VAL A 50 -1.41 -2.43 -10.00
C VAL A 50 -2.74 -1.76 -10.35
N GLY A 51 -3.43 -1.20 -9.35
CA GLY A 51 -4.73 -0.54 -9.51
C GLY A 51 -5.96 -1.46 -9.59
N GLU A 52 -5.78 -2.78 -9.43
CA GLU A 52 -6.87 -3.78 -9.42
C GLU A 52 -7.74 -3.67 -8.15
N TYR A 53 -7.10 -3.37 -7.00
CA TYR A 53 -7.75 -3.31 -5.69
C TYR A 53 -7.70 -1.91 -5.08
N ASP A 54 -8.79 -1.56 -4.38
CA ASP A 54 -8.95 -0.27 -3.75
C ASP A 54 -8.75 -0.33 -2.24
N LEU A 55 -9.05 -1.48 -1.62
CA LEU A 55 -9.00 -1.67 -0.17
C LEU A 55 -8.32 -2.98 0.20
N LEU A 56 -7.53 -2.96 1.27
CA LEU A 56 -6.91 -4.11 1.91
C LEU A 56 -7.38 -4.24 3.35
N PHE A 57 -7.97 -5.38 3.66
CA PHE A 57 -8.33 -5.78 5.01
C PHE A 57 -7.32 -6.80 5.53
N GLN A 58 -6.88 -6.61 6.77
CA GLN A 58 -6.10 -7.62 7.49
C GLN A 58 -6.99 -8.25 8.56
N VAL A 59 -7.50 -9.45 8.25
CA VAL A 59 -8.44 -10.17 9.10
C VAL A 59 -7.69 -11.27 9.86
N ARG A 60 -8.01 -11.52 11.13
CA ARG A 60 -7.51 -12.71 11.82
C ARG A 60 -7.93 -13.99 11.08
N THR A 61 -6.98 -14.92 10.91
CA THR A 61 -7.19 -16.13 10.10
C THR A 61 -8.29 -17.05 10.64
N ASP A 62 -8.49 -17.09 11.95
CA ASP A 62 -9.56 -17.87 12.60
C ASP A 62 -10.97 -17.32 12.31
N LEU A 63 -11.10 -16.03 11.99
CA LEU A 63 -12.36 -15.36 11.67
C LEU A 63 -12.54 -15.09 10.17
N LYS A 64 -11.63 -15.60 9.32
CA LYS A 64 -11.57 -15.33 7.89
C LYS A 64 -12.91 -15.57 7.18
N GLU A 65 -13.53 -16.74 7.38
CA GLU A 65 -14.77 -17.09 6.66
C GLU A 65 -15.93 -16.18 7.02
N VAL A 66 -16.05 -15.81 8.31
CA VAL A 66 -17.08 -14.90 8.80
C VAL A 66 -16.85 -13.49 8.24
N ALA A 67 -15.62 -13.02 8.25
CA ALA A 67 -15.26 -11.71 7.72
C ALA A 67 -15.50 -11.61 6.21
N VAL A 68 -15.10 -12.63 5.44
CA VAL A 68 -15.31 -12.68 3.98
C VAL A 68 -16.80 -12.70 3.66
N SER A 69 -17.59 -13.48 4.39
CA SER A 69 -19.05 -13.50 4.21
C SER A 69 -19.66 -12.12 4.46
N ARG A 70 -19.26 -11.45 5.55
CA ARG A 70 -19.72 -10.11 5.88
C ARG A 70 -19.29 -9.06 4.85
N LEU A 71 -18.05 -9.12 4.38
CA LEU A 71 -17.54 -8.25 3.32
C LEU A 71 -18.34 -8.43 2.02
N ARG A 72 -18.64 -9.68 1.63
CA ARG A 72 -19.48 -9.95 0.46
C ARG A 72 -20.88 -9.37 0.61
N GLN A 73 -21.48 -9.49 1.79
CA GLN A 73 -22.79 -8.92 2.07
C GLN A 73 -22.77 -7.39 1.93
N ILE A 74 -21.80 -6.70 2.56
CA ILE A 74 -21.65 -5.25 2.46
C ILE A 74 -21.43 -4.81 1.01
N ILE A 75 -20.61 -5.54 0.25
CA ILE A 75 -20.39 -5.27 -1.17
C ILE A 75 -21.70 -5.41 -1.95
N GLN A 76 -22.51 -6.43 -1.71
CA GLN A 76 -23.80 -6.59 -2.39
C GLN A 76 -24.79 -5.47 -2.05
N GLU A 77 -24.81 -5.02 -0.80
CA GLU A 77 -25.74 -3.98 -0.32
C GLU A 77 -25.32 -2.55 -0.73
N LYS A 78 -24.01 -2.24 -0.70
CA LYS A 78 -23.50 -0.87 -0.83
C LYS A 78 -22.72 -0.61 -2.11
N ALA A 79 -22.06 -1.63 -2.67
CA ALA A 79 -21.19 -1.49 -3.84
C ALA A 79 -21.31 -2.66 -4.84
N PRO A 80 -22.52 -3.02 -5.33
CA PRO A 80 -22.74 -4.20 -6.16
C PRO A 80 -21.94 -4.20 -7.47
N GLY A 81 -21.23 -5.30 -7.71
CA GLY A 81 -20.30 -5.46 -8.85
C GLY A 81 -18.84 -5.25 -8.49
N SER A 82 -18.53 -4.92 -7.22
CA SER A 82 -17.15 -4.87 -6.70
C SER A 82 -16.59 -6.28 -6.49
N THR A 83 -15.29 -6.44 -6.66
CA THR A 83 -14.58 -7.72 -6.56
C THR A 83 -14.02 -7.92 -5.16
N LEU A 84 -13.89 -9.18 -4.75
CA LEU A 84 -13.24 -9.57 -3.50
C LEU A 84 -12.28 -10.73 -3.78
N LYS A 85 -11.02 -10.57 -3.38
CA LYS A 85 -9.99 -11.61 -3.48
C LYS A 85 -9.37 -11.88 -2.11
N ILE A 86 -9.24 -13.14 -1.77
CA ILE A 86 -8.57 -13.56 -0.54
C ILE A 86 -7.09 -13.76 -0.90
N GLY A 87 -6.22 -13.04 -0.21
CA GLY A 87 -4.78 -13.18 -0.32
C GLY A 87 -4.21 -14.26 0.61
N VAL A 88 -2.88 -14.24 0.74
CA VAL A 88 -2.18 -15.18 1.63
C VAL A 88 -2.38 -14.84 3.11
N SER A 89 -2.14 -15.84 3.96
CA SER A 89 -2.18 -15.68 5.42
C SER A 89 -0.77 -15.68 5.98
N VAL A 90 -0.43 -14.65 6.76
CA VAL A 90 0.89 -14.45 7.37
C VAL A 90 0.71 -14.11 8.85
N ALA A 91 1.43 -14.81 9.73
CA ALA A 91 1.42 -14.54 11.18
C ALA A 91 0.01 -14.46 11.81
N GLY A 92 -0.90 -15.34 11.39
CA GLY A 92 -2.28 -15.39 11.93
C GLY A 92 -3.23 -14.31 11.40
N LYS A 93 -2.81 -13.55 10.38
CA LYS A 93 -3.66 -12.61 9.65
C LYS A 93 -3.76 -13.00 8.18
N THR A 94 -4.94 -12.89 7.61
CA THR A 94 -5.25 -13.10 6.21
C THR A 94 -5.53 -11.78 5.54
N ALA A 95 -4.83 -11.50 4.44
CA ALA A 95 -5.13 -10.35 3.60
C ALA A 95 -6.41 -10.60 2.79
N VAL A 96 -7.33 -9.65 2.77
CA VAL A 96 -8.51 -9.67 1.92
C VAL A 96 -8.57 -8.37 1.13
N PHE A 97 -8.54 -8.48 -0.19
CA PHE A 97 -8.55 -7.35 -1.11
C PHE A 97 -9.96 -7.12 -1.65
N VAL A 98 -10.34 -5.85 -1.74
CA VAL A 98 -11.62 -5.41 -2.31
C VAL A 98 -11.35 -4.40 -3.41
N GLY A 99 -11.81 -4.69 -4.63
CA GLY A 99 -11.76 -3.78 -5.77
C GLY A 99 -13.14 -3.19 -6.02
N LEU A 100 -13.29 -1.87 -5.88
CA LEU A 100 -14.56 -1.20 -6.09
C LEU A 100 -14.86 -1.09 -7.58
N ALA A 101 -16.10 -1.42 -7.97
CA ALA A 101 -16.54 -1.21 -9.35
C ALA A 101 -16.40 0.27 -9.74
N PRO A 102 -16.10 0.60 -11.02
CA PRO A 102 -15.83 1.98 -11.44
C PRO A 102 -16.90 3.00 -11.05
N LYS A 103 -18.18 2.59 -11.04
CA LYS A 103 -19.32 3.43 -10.64
C LYS A 103 -19.30 3.85 -9.16
N TYR A 104 -18.57 3.14 -8.31
CA TYR A 104 -18.40 3.44 -6.88
C TYR A 104 -17.04 4.08 -6.57
N ARG A 105 -16.19 4.32 -7.58
CA ARG A 105 -14.95 5.09 -7.44
C ARG A 105 -15.22 6.60 -7.45
N VAL A 106 -16.05 7.04 -6.51
CA VAL A 106 -16.53 8.42 -6.35
C VAL A 106 -16.35 8.90 -4.91
N LYS A 107 -16.27 10.22 -4.73
CA LYS A 107 -15.97 10.86 -3.44
C LYS A 107 -16.91 10.45 -2.32
N GLU A 108 -18.20 10.36 -2.62
CA GLU A 108 -19.26 10.05 -1.67
C GLU A 108 -19.07 8.65 -1.07
N VAL A 109 -18.64 7.69 -1.90
CA VAL A 109 -18.35 6.32 -1.44
C VAL A 109 -17.08 6.32 -0.60
N TYR A 110 -16.01 6.96 -1.09
CA TYR A 110 -14.70 6.95 -0.44
C TYR A 110 -14.71 7.62 0.93
N THR A 111 -15.48 8.70 1.06
CA THR A 111 -15.68 9.41 2.34
C THR A 111 -16.46 8.56 3.36
N ASN A 112 -17.24 7.57 2.90
CA ASN A 112 -18.08 6.73 3.76
C ASN A 112 -17.56 5.29 3.93
N LEU A 113 -16.35 4.97 3.44
CA LEU A 113 -15.80 3.61 3.52
C LEU A 113 -15.67 3.12 4.96
N ASP A 114 -15.21 3.97 5.88
CA ASP A 114 -15.12 3.67 7.31
C ASP A 114 -16.48 3.31 7.91
N TYR A 115 -17.56 3.91 7.41
CA TYR A 115 -18.91 3.58 7.84
C TYR A 115 -19.39 2.26 7.24
N TYR A 116 -19.13 2.00 5.95
CA TYR A 116 -19.55 0.77 5.29
C TYR A 116 -18.86 -0.46 5.87
N PHE A 117 -17.60 -0.34 6.28
CA PHE A 117 -16.77 -1.45 6.72
C PHE A 117 -16.43 -1.42 8.22
N ARG A 118 -17.23 -0.75 9.04
CA ARG A 118 -17.01 -0.64 10.49
C ARG A 118 -17.08 -1.99 11.22
N ASP A 119 -18.00 -2.86 10.80
CA ASP A 119 -18.37 -4.08 11.54
C ASP A 119 -17.84 -5.35 10.87
N ILE A 120 -16.54 -5.41 10.59
CA ILE A 120 -15.89 -6.59 10.01
C ILE A 120 -15.24 -7.43 11.14
N PRO A 121 -15.76 -8.64 11.40
CA PRO A 121 -15.21 -9.51 12.45
C PRO A 121 -13.72 -9.82 12.21
N GLY A 122 -12.91 -9.70 13.25
CA GLY A 122 -11.48 -10.02 13.18
C GLY A 122 -10.63 -9.05 12.37
N SER A 123 -11.20 -7.95 11.87
CA SER A 123 -10.48 -6.85 11.22
C SER A 123 -10.47 -5.62 12.11
N GLY A 124 -9.34 -4.91 12.17
CA GLY A 124 -9.24 -3.65 12.92
C GLY A 124 -9.66 -2.43 12.10
N ASN A 125 -9.20 -2.36 10.85
CA ASN A 125 -9.46 -1.30 9.87
C ASN A 125 -9.04 -1.83 8.48
N PHE A 126 -9.35 -1.07 7.42
CA PHE A 126 -8.78 -1.30 6.09
C PHE A 126 -7.62 -0.33 5.82
N SER A 127 -6.75 -0.71 4.91
CA SER A 127 -5.78 0.17 4.27
C SER A 127 -6.28 0.51 2.88
N LEU A 128 -6.35 1.79 2.57
CA LEU A 128 -6.64 2.25 1.23
C LEU A 128 -5.46 1.89 0.31
N MET A 129 -5.74 1.33 -0.86
CA MET A 129 -4.76 0.94 -1.89
C MET A 129 -4.97 1.63 -3.23
N THR A 130 -6.05 2.42 -3.38
CA THR A 130 -6.39 3.06 -4.65
C THR A 130 -5.25 3.95 -5.17
N GLU A 131 -4.91 3.73 -6.43
CA GLU A 131 -3.95 4.51 -7.20
C GLU A 131 -4.63 5.14 -8.42
N PRO A 132 -4.11 6.27 -8.96
CA PRO A 132 -3.00 7.08 -8.45
C PRO A 132 -3.44 8.07 -7.36
N ARG A 133 -2.69 8.17 -6.26
CA ARG A 133 -3.01 9.05 -5.11
C ARG A 133 -1.83 9.83 -4.57
N VAL A 134 -2.12 10.97 -3.94
CA VAL A 134 -1.21 11.75 -3.10
C VAL A 134 -1.87 11.93 -1.73
N THR A 135 -1.10 11.80 -0.66
CA THR A 135 -1.62 11.94 0.71
C THR A 135 -1.04 13.18 1.37
N LEU A 136 -1.91 13.99 1.97
CA LEU A 136 -1.53 15.09 2.85
C LEU A 136 -1.67 14.62 4.30
N SER A 137 -0.58 14.67 5.05
CA SER A 137 -0.52 14.22 6.43
C SER A 137 -0.25 15.36 7.40
N ALA A 138 -0.52 15.10 8.69
CA ALA A 138 -0.26 16.03 9.79
C ALA A 138 -0.98 17.39 9.67
N LEU A 139 -2.19 17.39 9.11
CA LEU A 139 -3.05 18.57 9.06
C LEU A 139 -3.90 18.67 10.33
N PRO A 140 -4.04 19.88 10.93
CA PRO A 140 -4.99 20.10 12.02
C PRO A 140 -6.42 19.78 11.57
N ARG A 141 -7.22 19.16 12.46
CA ARG A 141 -8.61 18.75 12.11
C ARG A 141 -9.48 19.89 11.61
N GLY A 142 -9.30 21.10 12.15
CA GLY A 142 -10.10 22.28 11.78
C GLY A 142 -9.87 22.80 10.36
N VAL A 143 -8.84 22.34 9.65
CA VAL A 143 -8.51 22.82 8.30
C VAL A 143 -8.72 21.76 7.21
N LEU A 144 -9.09 20.53 7.57
CA LEU A 144 -9.21 19.42 6.60
C LEU A 144 -10.15 19.75 5.44
N ASP A 145 -11.35 20.25 5.75
CA ASP A 145 -12.35 20.60 4.73
C ASP A 145 -11.90 21.71 3.79
N LEU A 146 -11.11 22.67 4.30
CA LEU A 146 -10.53 23.72 3.47
C LEU A 146 -9.54 23.13 2.48
N PHE A 147 -8.60 22.32 2.96
CA PHE A 147 -7.58 21.69 2.11
C PHE A 147 -8.19 20.69 1.12
N ILE A 148 -9.25 19.96 1.48
CA ILE A 148 -10.01 19.10 0.56
C ILE A 148 -10.54 19.95 -0.61
N ARG A 149 -11.21 21.06 -0.32
CA ARG A 149 -11.76 21.94 -1.37
C ARG A 149 -10.68 22.56 -2.25
N GLU A 150 -9.56 23.01 -1.67
CA GLU A 150 -8.47 23.59 -2.45
C GLU A 150 -7.74 22.54 -3.30
N ALA A 151 -7.53 21.33 -2.77
CA ALA A 151 -6.94 20.23 -3.52
C ALA A 151 -7.80 19.87 -4.76
N GLU A 152 -9.12 19.87 -4.63
CA GLU A 152 -10.04 19.57 -5.73
C GLU A 152 -10.04 20.62 -6.84
N ARG A 153 -9.57 21.84 -6.58
CA ARG A 153 -9.41 22.88 -7.61
C ARG A 153 -8.15 22.70 -8.46
N ILE A 154 -7.25 21.82 -8.06
CA ILE A 154 -5.99 21.59 -8.79
C ILE A 154 -6.27 20.71 -10.02
N ALA A 155 -5.90 21.22 -11.20
CA ALA A 155 -6.06 20.50 -12.45
C ALA A 155 -5.34 19.13 -12.43
N GLY A 156 -6.09 18.06 -12.69
CA GLY A 156 -5.61 16.68 -12.69
C GLY A 156 -5.94 15.88 -11.42
N VAL A 157 -6.57 16.53 -10.43
CA VAL A 157 -7.21 15.88 -9.28
C VAL A 157 -8.60 15.41 -9.67
N ARG A 158 -8.93 14.16 -9.32
CA ARG A 158 -10.24 13.57 -9.53
C ARG A 158 -11.20 13.94 -8.39
N PHE A 159 -10.78 13.70 -7.15
CA PHE A 159 -11.45 14.16 -5.93
C PHE A 159 -10.52 13.99 -4.73
N ALA A 160 -10.82 14.70 -3.64
CA ALA A 160 -10.11 14.57 -2.36
C ALA A 160 -11.09 14.24 -1.24
N PHE A 161 -10.64 13.45 -0.27
CA PHE A 161 -11.46 13.04 0.87
C PHE A 161 -10.60 12.84 2.12
N GLN A 162 -11.26 12.86 3.27
CA GLN A 162 -10.62 12.59 4.55
C GLN A 162 -10.37 11.09 4.68
N ASP A 163 -9.12 10.73 5.00
CA ASP A 163 -8.68 9.37 5.30
C ASP A 163 -8.08 9.37 6.72
N GLY A 164 -8.93 9.10 7.70
CA GLY A 164 -8.58 9.22 9.12
C GLY A 164 -8.17 10.64 9.52
N SER A 165 -6.87 10.84 9.77
CA SER A 165 -6.27 12.16 10.10
C SER A 165 -5.56 12.82 8.91
N ASN A 166 -5.58 12.16 7.75
CA ASN A 166 -4.95 12.60 6.52
C ASN A 166 -6.02 13.02 5.51
N ILE A 167 -5.58 13.65 4.43
CA ILE A 167 -6.38 13.85 3.21
C ILE A 167 -5.78 12.99 2.12
N ALA A 168 -6.59 12.12 1.52
CA ALA A 168 -6.24 11.38 0.33
C ALA A 168 -6.75 12.15 -0.89
N VAL A 169 -5.84 12.45 -1.83
CA VAL A 169 -6.13 13.15 -3.09
C VAL A 169 -5.96 12.16 -4.22
N LEU A 170 -7.07 11.73 -4.82
CA LEU A 170 -7.06 10.83 -5.96
C LEU A 170 -6.90 11.61 -7.26
N LEU A 171 -6.07 11.09 -8.17
CA LEU A 171 -5.72 11.75 -9.42
C LEU A 171 -6.39 11.05 -10.59
N GLU A 172 -6.55 11.80 -11.69
CA GLU A 172 -7.08 11.22 -12.93
C GLU A 172 -6.08 10.26 -13.59
N LYS A 173 -4.78 10.56 -13.50
CA LYS A 173 -3.68 9.85 -14.18
C LYS A 173 -2.40 9.92 -13.34
N GLU A 174 -1.57 8.89 -13.44
CA GLU A 174 -0.25 8.85 -12.78
C GLU A 174 0.67 10.01 -13.19
N ALA A 175 0.59 10.44 -14.45
CA ALA A 175 1.36 11.58 -14.96
C ALA A 175 1.13 12.87 -14.17
N ASN A 176 0.00 12.99 -13.47
CA ASN A 176 -0.35 14.17 -12.67
C ASN A 176 0.33 14.17 -11.30
N ILE A 177 0.90 13.06 -10.81
CA ILE A 177 1.46 12.93 -9.46
C ILE A 177 2.45 14.06 -9.15
N LYS A 178 3.46 14.24 -10.00
CA LYS A 178 4.50 15.27 -9.78
C LYS A 178 3.92 16.69 -9.78
N LYS A 179 3.03 16.97 -10.74
CA LYS A 179 2.39 18.28 -10.91
C LYS A 179 1.52 18.63 -9.70
N VAL A 180 0.65 17.70 -9.29
CA VAL A 180 -0.28 17.90 -8.17
C VAL A 180 0.46 17.95 -6.85
N THR A 181 1.48 17.10 -6.64
CA THR A 181 2.34 17.17 -5.44
C THR A 181 2.99 18.54 -5.29
N LYS A 182 3.53 19.11 -6.38
CA LYS A 182 4.13 20.46 -6.35
C LYS A 182 3.09 21.54 -6.06
N ALA A 183 1.90 21.44 -6.65
CA ALA A 183 0.82 22.41 -6.42
C ALA A 183 0.31 22.36 -4.97
N LEU A 184 0.12 21.15 -4.43
CA LEU A 184 -0.25 20.95 -3.02
C LEU A 184 0.84 21.43 -2.06
N GLY A 185 2.11 21.23 -2.40
CA GLY A 185 3.24 21.77 -1.63
C GLY A 185 3.20 23.30 -1.56
N GLY A 186 3.01 23.98 -2.70
CA GLY A 186 2.88 25.44 -2.74
C GLY A 186 1.65 25.96 -1.97
N LEU A 187 0.54 25.20 -1.98
CA LEU A 187 -0.63 25.51 -1.15
C LEU A 187 -0.29 25.45 0.33
N LEU A 188 0.41 24.41 0.80
CA LEU A 188 0.81 24.31 2.19
C LEU A 188 1.75 25.44 2.63
N GLU A 189 2.67 25.85 1.75
CA GLU A 189 3.57 26.98 2.00
C GLU A 189 2.82 28.30 2.13
N SER A 190 1.79 28.56 1.31
CA SER A 190 1.03 29.81 1.38
C SER A 190 0.25 29.96 2.69
N TYR A 191 -0.27 28.86 3.24
CA TYR A 191 -0.98 28.88 4.52
C TYR A 191 -0.04 28.93 5.74
N ARG A 192 1.20 28.40 5.64
CA ARG A 192 2.21 28.56 6.70
C ARG A 192 2.61 30.03 6.90
N LEU A 193 2.54 30.85 5.86
CA LEU A 193 2.84 32.29 5.94
C LEU A 193 1.73 33.11 6.59
N LEU A 194 0.53 32.54 6.77
CA LEU A 194 -0.68 33.22 7.24
C LEU A 194 -0.95 32.96 8.74
N GLU A 195 0.11 32.84 9.54
CA GLU A 195 0.00 32.76 11.00
C GLU A 195 -0.26 34.17 11.57
N VAL A 196 -1.54 34.53 11.73
CA VAL A 196 -1.93 35.82 12.32
C VAL A 196 -1.83 35.72 13.84
N ARG A 197 -0.78 36.31 14.41
CA ARG A 197 -0.68 36.52 15.86
C ARG A 197 -1.56 37.71 16.26
N PHE A 198 -2.73 37.44 16.83
CA PHE A 198 -3.50 38.47 17.50
C PHE A 198 -2.74 38.95 18.73
N GLN A 199 -2.33 40.22 18.76
CA GLN A 199 -1.92 40.86 20.01
C GLN A 199 -3.19 41.10 20.82
N ALA A 200 -3.30 40.45 21.97
CA ALA A 200 -4.39 40.71 22.90
C ALA A 200 -4.36 42.19 23.29
N ASP A 201 -5.52 42.82 23.19
CA ASP A 201 -5.73 44.23 23.42
C ASP A 201 -5.22 44.64 24.81
N ARG A 202 -4.49 45.76 24.82
CA ARG A 202 -3.88 46.34 26.01
C ARG A 202 -4.99 46.76 26.96
N PRO A 203 -4.97 46.43 28.26
CA PRO A 203 -5.82 47.17 29.19
C PRO A 203 -5.28 48.60 29.23
N GLU A 204 -6.05 49.54 28.68
CA GLU A 204 -5.90 50.98 28.92
C GLU A 204 -6.22 51.33 30.39
N PRO A 205 -5.73 52.49 30.89
CA PRO A 205 -5.03 52.63 32.17
C PRO A 205 -5.87 52.54 33.46
#